data_AF-A0AAJ0AM54-F1
#
_entry.id   AF-A0AAJ0AM54-F1
#
_cell.length_a   1.000
_cell.length_b   1.000
_cell.length_c   1.000
_cell.angle_alpha   90.00
_cell.angle_beta   90.00
_cell.angle_gamma   90.00
#
_symmetry.space_group_name_H-M   'P 1'
#
loop_
_entity.id
_entity.type
_entity.pdbx_description
1 polymer ?
#
loop_
_entity_poly.entity_id
_entity_poly.type
_entity_poly.pdbx_seq_one_letter_code
_entity_poly.pdbx_strand_id
1 'polypeptide(L)'
;MQSLVTASPISSLSTTSVQKFVWESLCGEDLTLLAESDLASPLLAEIAHGHLVNGVKVCTSSLYADVGLLLGIYILSSHRPDLVGYAVNVQHMQVYKPLILKDDASGVSIFTPFCIEVNYRVDTMMASMSIRSGGSHHDGPDTKHVDCGMCFKNSKDWGAEWDRQAYLIKRSIEYLENRATQGLDSTLATGMIFRVFSSLVDYHKDGFKGLREVVLHSEELESTAKVRFRGPCGSFYCNPTWIDNCGQATGFLMNCHQTTPRDYVYVNHGWKSMELARDFQEDTTYRTYIYMRPVDDTKFAGDLFI
;
A
#
# COMPACT_ATOMS: atom_id res chain seq x y z
N MET A 1 -17.77 3.00 40.00
CA MET A 1 -16.91 4.12 39.58
C MET A 1 -17.14 4.31 38.10
N GLN A 2 -17.77 5.41 37.68
CA GLN A 2 -17.87 5.79 36.27
C GLN A 2 -16.48 6.18 35.79
N SER A 3 -15.93 5.50 34.79
CA SER A 3 -14.70 5.93 34.15
C SER A 3 -14.96 7.29 33.51
N LEU A 4 -14.13 8.28 33.87
CA LEU A 4 -14.15 9.59 33.25
C LEU A 4 -13.71 9.42 31.79
N VAL A 5 -14.64 9.56 30.85
CA VAL A 5 -14.33 9.71 29.43
C VAL A 5 -13.75 11.11 29.26
N THR A 6 -12.43 11.21 29.21
CA THR A 6 -11.74 12.46 28.85
C THR A 6 -11.77 12.58 27.33
N ALA A 7 -12.65 13.44 26.81
CA ALA A 7 -12.59 13.87 25.42
C ALA A 7 -11.26 14.62 25.21
N SER A 8 -10.33 13.99 24.51
CA SER A 8 -9.07 14.65 24.12
C SER A 8 -9.37 15.66 23.02
N PRO A 9 -8.61 16.78 22.93
CA PRO A 9 -8.79 17.72 21.83
C PRO A 9 -8.61 16.98 20.50
N ILE A 10 -9.60 17.10 19.60
CA ILE A 10 -9.56 16.47 18.27
C ILE A 10 -8.31 16.97 17.55
N SER A 11 -7.45 16.04 17.13
CA SER A 11 -6.23 16.34 16.38
C SER A 11 -6.51 17.21 15.15
N SER A 12 -5.64 18.20 14.91
CA SER A 12 -5.67 19.01 13.67
C SER A 12 -4.97 18.32 12.49
N LEU A 13 -4.55 17.06 12.64
CA LEU A 13 -3.89 16.31 11.59
C LEU A 13 -4.83 16.19 10.38
N SER A 14 -4.41 16.76 9.26
CA SER A 14 -5.12 16.71 7.99
C SER A 14 -4.10 16.49 6.89
N THR A 15 -4.29 15.40 6.16
CA THR A 15 -3.42 14.92 5.09
C THR A 15 -4.28 14.53 3.90
N THR A 16 -3.66 14.15 2.80
CA THR A 16 -4.41 13.70 1.62
C THR A 16 -5.16 12.38 1.89
N SER A 17 -4.55 11.44 2.64
CA SER A 17 -5.14 10.12 2.91
C SER A 17 -6.07 10.10 4.14
N VAL A 18 -5.81 10.94 5.13
CA VAL A 18 -6.64 11.13 6.33
C VAL A 18 -7.02 12.60 6.41
N GLN A 19 -8.22 12.94 5.94
CA GLN A 19 -8.62 14.33 5.71
C GLN A 19 -9.12 15.00 6.97
N LYS A 20 -9.81 14.24 7.84
CA LYS A 20 -10.43 14.76 9.05
C LYS A 20 -10.43 13.72 10.17
N PHE A 21 -9.95 14.11 11.35
CA PHE A 21 -10.28 13.39 12.59
C PHE A 21 -11.69 13.75 13.04
N VAL A 22 -12.51 12.73 13.22
CA VAL A 22 -13.91 12.86 13.63
C VAL A 22 -14.02 12.71 15.14
N TRP A 23 -13.27 11.75 15.70
CA TRP A 23 -13.32 11.45 17.11
C TRP A 23 -12.00 10.83 17.58
N GLU A 24 -11.61 11.18 18.79
CA GLU A 24 -10.47 10.61 19.49
C GLU A 24 -10.82 10.49 20.96
N SER A 25 -10.61 9.32 21.53
CA SER A 25 -10.88 9.06 22.94
C SER A 25 -9.86 8.11 23.52
N LEU A 26 -9.33 8.51 24.66
CA LEU A 26 -8.52 7.66 25.53
C LEU A 26 -9.33 7.38 26.80
N CYS A 27 -9.79 6.14 26.96
CA CYS A 27 -10.51 5.68 28.14
C CYS A 27 -9.61 4.70 28.91
N GLY A 28 -8.94 5.19 29.95
CA GLY A 28 -7.90 4.41 30.62
C GLY A 28 -6.71 4.22 29.68
N GLU A 29 -6.45 2.98 29.26
CA GLU A 29 -5.38 2.63 28.32
C GLU A 29 -5.90 2.31 26.91
N ASP A 30 -7.21 2.34 26.71
CA ASP A 30 -7.82 2.03 25.41
C ASP A 30 -8.02 3.34 24.65
N LEU A 31 -7.25 3.51 23.58
CA LEU A 31 -7.32 4.58 22.60
C LEU A 31 -8.16 4.13 21.42
N THR A 32 -9.15 4.94 21.05
CA THR A 32 -9.85 4.80 19.77
C THR A 32 -9.76 6.09 18.98
N LEU A 33 -9.40 5.95 17.69
CA LEU A 33 -9.37 7.04 16.72
C LEU A 33 -10.39 6.75 15.62
N LEU A 34 -11.18 7.76 15.26
CA LEU A 34 -12.06 7.72 14.10
C LEU A 34 -11.71 8.89 13.19
N ALA A 35 -11.40 8.58 11.94
CA ALA A 35 -11.14 9.56 10.91
C ALA A 35 -12.00 9.29 9.66
N GLU A 36 -12.17 10.32 8.86
CA GLU A 36 -12.94 10.31 7.62
C GLU A 36 -12.09 10.89 6.47
N SER A 37 -12.29 10.30 5.29
CA SER A 37 -11.76 10.79 4.02
C SER A 37 -12.76 10.57 2.90
N ASP A 38 -12.69 11.41 1.87
CA ASP A 38 -13.44 11.27 0.63
C ASP A 38 -12.51 10.90 -0.53
N LEU A 39 -12.75 9.73 -1.13
CA LEU A 39 -12.00 9.24 -2.28
C LEU A 39 -12.21 10.14 -3.52
N ALA A 40 -13.29 10.92 -3.58
CA ALA A 40 -13.55 11.87 -4.66
C ALA A 40 -12.84 13.22 -4.48
N SER A 41 -12.14 13.44 -3.37
CA SER A 41 -11.27 14.61 -3.21
C SER A 41 -10.22 14.67 -4.33
N PRO A 42 -9.78 15.86 -4.78
CA PRO A 42 -8.98 15.99 -6.00
C PRO A 42 -7.76 15.06 -6.08
N LEU A 43 -6.95 14.99 -5.02
CA LEU A 43 -5.73 14.19 -5.02
C LEU A 43 -5.98 12.67 -4.86
N LEU A 44 -6.97 12.26 -4.04
CA LEU A 44 -7.33 10.84 -3.92
C LEU A 44 -8.04 10.34 -5.18
N ALA A 45 -8.85 11.20 -5.81
CA ALA A 45 -9.46 10.90 -7.08
C ALA A 45 -8.38 10.68 -8.14
N GLU A 46 -7.33 11.49 -8.19
CA GLU A 46 -6.19 11.25 -9.10
C GLU A 46 -5.52 9.90 -8.86
N ILE A 47 -5.41 9.45 -7.61
CA ILE A 47 -4.89 8.11 -7.28
C ILE A 47 -5.82 7.02 -7.84
N ALA A 48 -7.13 7.11 -7.59
CA ALA A 48 -8.09 6.11 -8.08
C ALA A 48 -8.21 6.10 -9.61
N HIS A 49 -8.16 7.27 -10.26
CA HIS A 49 -8.07 7.40 -11.72
C HIS A 49 -6.74 6.90 -12.28
N GLY A 50 -5.72 6.77 -11.46
CA GLY A 50 -4.44 6.20 -11.86
C GLY A 50 -4.43 4.67 -11.84
N HIS A 51 -5.45 4.01 -11.31
CA HIS A 51 -5.47 2.56 -11.09
C HIS A 51 -6.83 1.96 -11.52
N LEU A 52 -7.02 1.81 -12.83
CA LEU A 52 -8.26 1.26 -13.41
C LEU A 52 -8.11 -0.25 -13.63
N VAL A 53 -8.84 -1.06 -12.87
CA VAL A 53 -8.88 -2.51 -13.06
C VAL A 53 -10.12 -2.85 -13.89
N ASN A 54 -9.92 -3.34 -15.11
CA ASN A 54 -11.02 -3.61 -16.05
C ASN A 54 -12.03 -2.45 -16.19
N GLY A 55 -11.50 -1.22 -16.30
CA GLY A 55 -12.30 0.03 -16.40
C GLY A 55 -12.89 0.54 -15.07
N VAL A 56 -12.74 -0.19 -13.96
CA VAL A 56 -13.21 0.22 -12.64
C VAL A 56 -12.10 0.95 -11.89
N LYS A 57 -12.39 2.16 -11.40
CA LYS A 57 -11.44 2.98 -10.61
C LYS A 57 -11.37 2.47 -9.19
N VAL A 58 -10.34 1.68 -8.91
CA VAL A 58 -10.17 1.00 -7.62
C VAL A 58 -9.10 1.70 -6.81
N CYS A 59 -9.42 2.01 -5.56
CA CYS A 59 -8.42 2.46 -4.59
C CYS A 59 -7.33 1.40 -4.43
N THR A 60 -6.08 1.75 -4.75
CA THR A 60 -4.93 0.86 -4.54
C THR A 60 -4.72 0.60 -3.04
N SER A 61 -4.28 -0.62 -2.72
CA SER A 61 -3.95 -1.02 -1.36
C SER A 61 -2.82 -0.17 -0.74
N SER A 62 -1.97 0.46 -1.55
CA SER A 62 -0.93 1.35 -1.04
C SER A 62 -1.48 2.60 -0.36
N LEU A 63 -2.71 3.03 -0.68
CA LEU A 63 -3.37 4.10 0.08
C LEU A 63 -3.63 3.66 1.52
N TYR A 64 -4.07 2.41 1.72
CA TYR A 64 -4.30 1.87 3.06
C TYR A 64 -3.00 1.71 3.85
N ALA A 65 -1.88 1.40 3.16
CA ALA A 65 -0.56 1.40 3.77
C ALA A 65 -0.17 2.79 4.29
N ASP A 66 -0.34 3.83 3.48
CA ASP A 66 -0.07 5.22 3.88
C ASP A 66 -0.93 5.64 5.08
N VAL A 67 -2.23 5.32 5.08
CA VAL A 67 -3.12 5.58 6.23
C VAL A 67 -2.60 4.88 7.50
N GLY A 68 -2.23 3.60 7.40
CA GLY A 68 -1.69 2.85 8.52
C GLY A 68 -0.37 3.41 9.04
N LEU A 69 0.55 3.80 8.14
CA LEU A 69 1.80 4.43 8.53
C LEU A 69 1.55 5.78 9.22
N LEU A 70 0.70 6.62 8.65
CA LEU A 70 0.36 7.94 9.18
C LEU A 70 -0.27 7.85 10.58
N LEU A 71 -1.30 7.02 10.74
CA LEU A 71 -2.00 6.89 12.03
C LEU A 71 -1.16 6.17 13.07
N GLY A 72 -0.35 5.20 12.67
CA GLY A 72 0.61 4.55 13.57
C GLY A 72 1.68 5.53 14.06
N ILE A 73 2.19 6.40 13.19
CA ILE A 73 3.17 7.43 13.58
C ILE A 73 2.53 8.48 14.47
N TYR A 74 1.28 8.87 14.20
CA TYR A 74 0.50 9.71 15.09
C TYR A 74 0.38 9.11 16.50
N ILE A 75 0.10 7.81 16.61
CA ILE A 75 0.07 7.10 17.91
C ILE A 75 1.45 7.16 18.59
N LEU A 76 2.53 6.88 17.85
CA LEU A 76 3.88 6.94 18.40
C LEU A 76 4.23 8.34 18.94
N SER A 77 3.92 9.40 18.18
CA SER A 77 4.25 10.77 18.59
C SER A 77 3.37 11.29 19.72
N SER A 78 2.08 10.97 19.72
CA SER A 78 1.09 11.61 20.59
C SER A 78 0.81 10.80 21.86
N HIS A 79 0.92 9.47 21.78
CA HIS A 79 0.50 8.55 22.85
C HIS A 79 1.61 7.64 23.36
N ARG A 80 2.75 7.53 22.67
CA ARG A 80 3.91 6.70 23.06
C ARG A 80 5.26 7.44 22.98
N PRO A 81 5.42 8.58 23.68
CA PRO A 81 6.70 9.30 23.70
C PRO A 81 7.84 8.49 24.33
N ASP A 82 7.53 7.40 25.02
CA ASP A 82 8.49 6.42 25.55
C ASP A 82 9.15 5.57 24.46
N LEU A 83 8.52 5.40 23.29
CA LEU A 83 8.98 4.56 22.19
C LEU A 83 9.88 5.31 21.19
N VAL A 84 10.88 6.04 21.70
CA VAL A 84 11.83 6.78 20.85
C VAL A 84 12.58 5.83 19.91
N GLY A 85 12.57 6.13 18.61
CA GLY A 85 13.25 5.34 17.57
C GLY A 85 12.45 4.13 17.06
N TYR A 86 11.24 3.93 17.58
CA TYR A 86 10.30 2.96 17.02
C TYR A 86 9.69 3.49 15.72
N ALA A 87 9.31 2.56 14.85
CA ALA A 87 8.63 2.81 13.59
C ALA A 87 7.42 1.87 13.47
N VAL A 88 6.60 2.13 12.45
CA VAL A 88 5.36 1.40 12.20
C VAL A 88 5.61 0.33 11.14
N ASN A 89 5.33 -0.92 11.51
CA ASN A 89 5.11 -2.00 10.56
C ASN A 89 3.61 -2.14 10.31
N VAL A 90 3.16 -1.88 9.08
CA VAL A 90 1.77 -2.14 8.66
C VAL A 90 1.68 -3.60 8.26
N GLN A 91 1.07 -4.42 9.12
CA GLN A 91 1.07 -5.87 9.02
C GLN A 91 -0.35 -6.44 8.90
N HIS A 92 -0.44 -7.69 8.45
CA HIS A 92 -1.69 -8.43 8.31
C HIS A 92 -2.76 -7.65 7.52
N MET A 93 -2.34 -6.93 6.48
CA MET A 93 -3.25 -6.25 5.58
C MET A 93 -4.13 -7.28 4.89
N GLN A 94 -5.44 -7.11 4.97
CA GLN A 94 -6.43 -7.94 4.30
C GLN A 94 -7.44 -7.05 3.60
N VAL A 95 -7.51 -7.17 2.27
CA VAL A 95 -8.48 -6.45 1.44
C VAL A 95 -9.64 -7.38 1.13
N TYR A 96 -10.82 -7.07 1.67
CA TYR A 96 -12.05 -7.86 1.52
C TYR A 96 -12.89 -7.42 0.33
N LYS A 97 -13.03 -6.10 0.14
CA LYS A 97 -13.84 -5.50 -0.92
C LYS A 97 -13.15 -4.24 -1.45
N PRO A 98 -13.11 -4.03 -2.78
CA PRO A 98 -12.51 -2.83 -3.35
C PRO A 98 -13.31 -1.60 -2.92
N LEU A 99 -12.60 -0.53 -2.56
CA LEU A 99 -13.19 0.82 -2.46
C LEU A 99 -13.14 1.44 -3.86
N ILE A 100 -14.30 1.80 -4.40
CA ILE A 100 -14.46 2.17 -5.81
C ILE A 100 -14.87 3.64 -5.91
N LEU A 101 -14.14 4.41 -6.71
CA LEU A 101 -14.53 5.77 -7.06
C LEU A 101 -15.58 5.76 -8.17
N LYS A 102 -16.73 6.38 -7.92
CA LYS A 102 -17.84 6.49 -8.87
C LYS A 102 -17.85 7.89 -9.51
N ASP A 103 -18.29 7.96 -10.76
CA ASP A 103 -18.62 9.23 -11.41
C ASP A 103 -20.12 9.35 -11.67
N ASP A 104 -20.58 10.58 -11.84
CA ASP A 104 -21.91 10.87 -12.35
C ASP A 104 -21.99 10.74 -13.87
N ALA A 105 -23.17 11.01 -14.43
CA ALA A 105 -23.41 10.92 -15.87
C ALA A 105 -22.56 11.90 -16.71
N SER A 106 -21.96 12.92 -16.08
CA SER A 106 -21.08 13.89 -16.73
C SER A 106 -19.59 13.51 -16.62
N GLY A 107 -19.27 12.41 -15.93
CA GLY A 107 -17.89 11.98 -15.68
C GLY A 107 -17.21 12.69 -14.52
N VAL A 108 -17.97 13.38 -13.66
CA VAL A 108 -17.45 14.03 -12.46
C VAL A 108 -17.51 13.05 -11.29
N SER A 109 -16.41 12.94 -10.55
CA SER A 109 -16.35 12.05 -9.39
C SER A 109 -17.34 12.45 -8.30
N ILE A 110 -18.12 11.47 -7.85
CA ILE A 110 -19.15 11.61 -6.84
C ILE A 110 -18.52 11.39 -5.47
N PHE A 111 -18.93 12.20 -4.48
CA PHE A 111 -18.64 12.02 -3.07
C PHE A 111 -18.64 10.54 -2.67
N THR A 112 -17.47 10.03 -2.30
CA THR A 112 -17.20 8.62 -1.99
C THR A 112 -16.49 8.56 -0.63
N PRO A 113 -17.24 8.77 0.46
CA PRO A 113 -16.65 8.84 1.78
C PRO A 113 -16.34 7.45 2.35
N PHE A 114 -15.31 7.39 3.18
CA PHE A 114 -14.95 6.21 3.95
C PHE A 114 -14.43 6.61 5.33
N CYS A 115 -14.70 5.75 6.30
CA CYS A 115 -14.28 5.87 7.68
C CYS A 115 -13.08 4.97 7.94
N ILE A 116 -12.17 5.47 8.77
CA ILE A 116 -11.00 4.76 9.26
C ILE A 116 -11.13 4.69 10.77
N GLU A 117 -11.22 3.49 11.30
CA GLU A 117 -11.28 3.23 12.73
C GLU A 117 -9.99 2.58 13.19
N VAL A 118 -9.37 3.13 14.22
CA VAL A 118 -8.19 2.55 14.87
C VAL A 118 -8.49 2.30 16.33
N ASN A 119 -8.20 1.08 16.78
CA ASN A 119 -8.28 0.70 18.18
C ASN A 119 -6.88 0.28 18.67
N TYR A 120 -6.47 0.85 19.80
CA TYR A 120 -5.13 0.66 20.34
C TYR A 120 -5.17 0.62 21.85
N ARG A 121 -4.47 -0.35 22.44
CA ARG A 121 -4.24 -0.39 23.88
C ARG A 121 -2.81 0.05 24.18
N VAL A 122 -2.66 1.14 24.93
CA VAL A 122 -1.40 1.88 25.12
C VAL A 122 -0.27 1.02 25.70
N ASP A 123 -0.58 0.04 26.54
CA ASP A 123 0.38 -0.91 27.13
C ASP A 123 0.89 -1.99 26.14
N THR A 124 0.35 -2.02 24.91
CA THR A 124 0.73 -2.98 23.87
C THR A 124 1.58 -2.36 22.76
N MET A 125 2.14 -3.21 21.89
CA MET A 125 2.89 -2.81 20.70
C MET A 125 2.09 -2.97 19.40
N MET A 126 0.76 -3.15 19.48
CA MET A 126 -0.07 -3.41 18.32
C MET A 126 -1.40 -2.66 18.37
N ALA A 127 -1.65 -1.87 17.34
CA ALA A 127 -2.96 -1.27 17.08
C ALA A 127 -3.64 -2.00 15.92
N SER A 128 -4.97 -2.00 15.89
CA SER A 128 -5.77 -2.49 14.76
C SER A 128 -6.37 -1.33 13.99
N MET A 129 -6.51 -1.48 12.68
CA MET A 129 -7.14 -0.51 11.79
C MET A 129 -8.15 -1.21 10.89
N SER A 130 -9.33 -0.60 10.74
CA SER A 130 -10.39 -1.03 9.82
C SER A 130 -10.82 0.14 8.94
N ILE A 131 -11.07 -0.13 7.65
CA ILE A 131 -11.62 0.86 6.71
C ILE A 131 -12.98 0.39 6.21
N ARG A 132 -13.98 1.27 6.30
CA ARG A 132 -15.38 1.00 5.92
C ARG A 132 -15.99 2.15 5.14
N SER A 133 -17.01 1.87 4.33
CA SER A 133 -17.87 2.88 3.70
C SER A 133 -19.35 2.57 3.93
N GLY A 134 -20.22 3.59 3.84
CA GLY A 134 -21.65 3.46 4.12
C GLY A 134 -21.98 3.32 5.61
N GLY A 135 -23.20 2.89 5.93
CA GLY A 135 -23.64 2.58 7.30
C GLY A 135 -23.97 3.80 8.17
N SER A 136 -23.65 3.74 9.47
CA SER A 136 -23.99 4.78 10.46
C SER A 136 -23.32 6.14 10.19
N HIS A 137 -22.30 6.18 9.34
CA HIS A 137 -21.56 7.38 9.01
C HIS A 137 -21.96 8.00 7.66
N HIS A 138 -22.46 7.21 6.70
CA HIS A 138 -22.81 7.66 5.34
C HIS A 138 -23.95 6.84 4.72
N ASP A 139 -24.67 7.42 3.76
CA ASP A 139 -25.71 6.72 3.00
C ASP A 139 -25.18 5.46 2.30
N GLY A 140 -25.91 4.35 2.45
CA GLY A 140 -25.61 3.07 1.79
C GLY A 140 -25.30 1.92 2.76
N PRO A 141 -25.08 0.70 2.23
CA PRO A 141 -24.80 -0.48 3.05
C PRO A 141 -23.41 -0.39 3.68
N ASP A 142 -23.31 -0.71 4.98
CA ASP A 142 -22.02 -0.83 5.67
C ASP A 142 -21.14 -1.88 4.98
N THR A 143 -20.04 -1.40 4.40
CA THR A 143 -19.12 -2.18 3.60
C THR A 143 -17.73 -2.09 4.18
N LYS A 144 -17.26 -3.20 4.73
CA LYS A 144 -15.87 -3.35 5.17
C LYS A 144 -14.95 -3.61 3.98
N HIS A 145 -13.93 -2.78 3.84
CA HIS A 145 -12.94 -2.87 2.78
C HIS A 145 -11.67 -3.56 3.25
N VAL A 146 -11.18 -3.17 4.44
CA VAL A 146 -9.84 -3.52 4.90
C VAL A 146 -9.81 -3.77 6.39
N ASP A 147 -9.03 -4.76 6.82
CA ASP A 147 -8.41 -4.82 8.15
C ASP A 147 -6.89 -4.84 8.00
N CYS A 148 -6.18 -4.19 8.93
CA CYS A 148 -4.76 -4.43 9.15
C CYS A 148 -4.36 -4.14 10.60
N GLY A 149 -3.11 -4.47 10.93
CA GLY A 149 -2.48 -4.09 12.19
C GLY A 149 -1.33 -3.11 11.97
N MET A 150 -1.05 -2.31 12.98
CA MET A 150 0.13 -1.45 13.07
C MET A 150 0.96 -1.92 14.25
N CYS A 151 2.11 -2.53 13.97
CA CYS A 151 3.02 -2.99 15.01
C CYS A 151 4.16 -1.98 15.20
N PHE A 152 4.38 -1.59 16.44
CA PHE A 152 5.45 -0.68 16.82
C PHE A 152 6.71 -1.48 17.16
N LYS A 153 7.77 -1.30 16.37
CA LYS A 153 9.05 -1.98 16.57
C LYS A 153 10.22 -1.02 16.42
N ASN A 154 11.37 -1.37 16.99
CA ASN A 154 12.58 -0.59 16.76
C ASN A 154 13.02 -0.77 15.30
N SER A 155 13.14 0.34 14.57
CA SER A 155 13.53 0.31 13.15
C SER A 155 14.89 -0.34 12.88
N LYS A 156 15.78 -0.39 13.89
CA LYS A 156 17.09 -1.05 13.79
C LYS A 156 16.98 -2.57 13.69
N ASP A 157 15.90 -3.16 14.20
CA ASP A 157 15.75 -4.61 14.27
C ASP A 157 15.58 -5.23 12.88
N TRP A 158 14.67 -4.67 12.07
CA TRP A 158 14.51 -5.13 10.68
C TRP A 158 15.69 -4.70 9.79
N GLY A 159 16.31 -3.54 10.06
CA GLY A 159 17.51 -3.13 9.34
C GLY A 159 18.66 -4.13 9.48
N ALA A 160 18.86 -4.66 10.70
CA ALA A 160 19.87 -5.70 10.95
C ALA A 160 19.51 -7.06 10.32
N GLU A 161 18.22 -7.41 10.25
CA GLU A 161 17.76 -8.61 9.55
C GLU A 161 18.01 -8.50 8.03
N TRP A 162 17.68 -7.36 7.43
CA TRP A 162 17.85 -7.17 5.98
C TRP A 162 19.32 -7.14 5.58
N ASP A 163 20.21 -6.56 6.39
CA ASP A 163 21.65 -6.55 6.13
C ASP A 163 22.23 -7.97 6.02
N ARG A 164 21.72 -8.92 6.83
CA ARG A 164 22.14 -10.34 6.76
C ARG A 164 21.79 -11.01 5.44
N GLN A 165 20.71 -10.57 4.78
CA GLN A 165 20.21 -11.18 3.55
C GLN A 165 20.58 -10.36 2.30
N ALA A 166 21.04 -9.11 2.46
CA ALA A 166 21.29 -8.17 1.36
C ALA A 166 22.22 -8.74 0.28
N TYR A 167 23.25 -9.50 0.66
CA TYR A 167 24.17 -10.11 -0.31
C TYR A 167 23.50 -11.19 -1.18
N LEU A 168 22.53 -11.94 -0.62
CA LEU A 168 21.76 -12.95 -1.36
C LEU A 168 20.84 -12.27 -2.36
N ILE A 169 20.10 -11.26 -1.90
CA ILE A 169 19.20 -10.46 -2.76
C ILE A 169 19.98 -9.82 -3.91
N LYS A 170 21.15 -9.22 -3.62
CA LYS A 170 22.02 -8.64 -4.65
C LYS A 170 22.46 -9.68 -5.67
N ARG A 171 22.86 -10.88 -5.22
CA ARG A 171 23.25 -11.98 -6.12
C ARG A 171 22.08 -12.44 -7.00
N SER A 172 20.86 -12.49 -6.48
CA SER A 172 19.67 -12.82 -7.26
C SER A 172 19.38 -11.76 -8.32
N ILE A 173 19.50 -10.47 -7.97
CA ILE A 173 19.37 -9.37 -8.94
C ILE A 173 20.42 -9.51 -10.05
N GLU A 174 21.69 -9.71 -9.70
CA GLU A 174 22.77 -9.89 -10.68
C GLU A 174 22.54 -11.13 -11.56
N TYR A 175 22.00 -12.21 -10.99
CA TYR A 175 21.63 -13.41 -11.75
C TYR A 175 20.55 -13.12 -12.80
N LEU A 176 19.47 -12.44 -12.41
CA LEU A 176 18.39 -12.04 -13.32
C LEU A 176 18.90 -11.11 -14.43
N GLU A 177 19.69 -10.09 -14.07
CA GLU A 177 20.28 -9.16 -15.03
C GLU A 177 21.18 -9.89 -16.03
N ASN A 178 22.03 -10.81 -15.57
CA ASN A 178 22.88 -11.60 -16.46
C ASN A 178 22.06 -12.47 -17.42
N ARG A 179 21.01 -13.14 -16.93
CA ARG A 179 20.11 -13.93 -17.78
C ARG A 179 19.45 -13.09 -18.86
N ALA A 180 18.97 -11.90 -18.50
CA ALA A 180 18.44 -10.94 -19.46
C ALA A 180 19.47 -10.53 -20.53
N THR A 181 20.72 -10.23 -20.15
CA THR A 181 21.76 -9.87 -21.12
C THR A 181 22.12 -11.00 -22.08
N GLN A 182 21.94 -12.26 -21.66
CA GLN A 182 22.13 -13.45 -22.49
C GLN A 182 20.92 -13.79 -23.36
N GLY A 183 19.82 -13.02 -23.24
CA GLY A 183 18.57 -13.28 -23.96
C GLY A 183 17.77 -14.46 -23.42
N LEU A 184 18.07 -14.93 -22.20
CA LEU A 184 17.36 -16.04 -21.55
C LEU A 184 16.06 -15.59 -20.89
N ASP A 185 16.00 -14.35 -20.41
CA ASP A 185 14.80 -13.76 -19.80
C ASP A 185 14.41 -12.46 -20.50
N SER A 186 13.13 -12.10 -20.39
CA SER A 186 12.59 -10.90 -21.01
C SER A 186 12.92 -9.66 -20.18
N THR A 187 13.40 -8.60 -20.86
CA THR A 187 13.50 -7.26 -20.30
C THR A 187 12.47 -6.35 -20.96
N LEU A 188 11.61 -5.75 -20.15
CA LEU A 188 10.57 -4.82 -20.61
C LEU A 188 10.94 -3.39 -20.21
N ALA A 189 10.86 -2.47 -21.17
CA ALA A 189 11.00 -1.04 -20.91
C ALA A 189 9.64 -0.40 -20.58
N THR A 190 9.63 0.76 -19.91
CA THR A 190 8.42 1.51 -19.48
C THR A 190 7.26 1.45 -20.47
N GLY A 191 7.50 1.81 -21.75
CA GLY A 191 6.43 1.86 -22.75
C GLY A 191 5.80 0.50 -23.06
N MET A 192 6.58 -0.58 -22.99
CA MET A 192 6.08 -1.93 -23.19
C MET A 192 5.37 -2.47 -21.95
N ILE A 193 5.93 -2.22 -20.77
CA ILE A 193 5.34 -2.59 -19.47
C ILE A 193 3.88 -2.13 -19.42
N PHE A 194 3.63 -0.82 -19.54
CA PHE A 194 2.27 -0.28 -19.39
C PHE A 194 1.36 -0.57 -20.58
N ARG A 195 1.92 -0.95 -21.75
CA ARG A 195 1.13 -1.41 -22.90
C ARG A 195 0.67 -2.86 -22.74
N VAL A 196 1.51 -3.74 -22.18
CA VAL A 196 1.14 -5.14 -21.94
C VAL A 196 0.11 -5.23 -20.81
N PHE A 197 0.23 -4.40 -19.79
CA PHE A 197 -0.68 -4.43 -18.65
C PHE A 197 -2.03 -3.78 -18.89
N SER A 198 -2.15 -2.90 -19.88
CA SER A 198 -3.38 -2.09 -20.07
C SER A 198 -4.63 -2.93 -20.34
N SER A 199 -4.48 -4.22 -20.70
CA SER A 199 -5.60 -5.16 -20.78
C SER A 199 -6.18 -5.56 -19.42
N LEU A 200 -5.41 -5.39 -18.35
CA LEU A 200 -5.76 -5.78 -16.97
C LEU A 200 -5.92 -4.56 -16.08
N VAL A 201 -4.88 -3.72 -16.03
CA VAL A 201 -4.88 -2.48 -15.26
C VAL A 201 -4.38 -1.35 -16.13
N ASP A 202 -5.23 -0.34 -16.33
CA ASP A 202 -4.86 0.89 -17.01
C ASP A 202 -4.36 1.92 -16.00
N TYR A 203 -3.06 2.17 -16.07
CA TYR A 203 -2.41 3.25 -15.34
C TYR A 203 -2.56 4.55 -16.13
N HIS A 204 -3.68 5.25 -15.98
CA HIS A 204 -3.99 6.42 -16.81
C HIS A 204 -3.13 7.66 -16.49
N LYS A 205 -2.53 7.72 -15.29
CA LYS A 205 -1.73 8.85 -14.80
C LYS A 205 -0.24 8.51 -14.73
N ASP A 206 0.61 9.48 -15.04
CA ASP A 206 2.07 9.30 -15.04
C ASP A 206 2.67 8.96 -13.67
N GLY A 207 1.99 9.31 -12.58
CA GLY A 207 2.43 9.02 -11.22
C GLY A 207 2.56 7.52 -10.91
N PHE A 208 1.70 6.69 -11.53
CA PHE A 208 1.79 5.23 -11.43
C PHE A 208 2.70 4.59 -12.50
N LYS A 209 3.34 5.40 -13.36
CA LYS A 209 4.26 4.91 -14.40
C LYS A 209 5.71 4.99 -13.97
N GLY A 210 6.02 4.45 -12.78
CA GLY A 210 7.34 4.50 -12.17
C GLY A 210 8.32 3.44 -12.67
N LEU A 211 7.83 2.32 -13.21
CA LEU A 211 8.68 1.24 -13.73
C LEU A 211 9.48 1.69 -14.95
N ARG A 212 10.80 1.50 -14.90
CA ARG A 212 11.76 1.84 -15.97
C ARG A 212 12.18 0.64 -16.79
N GLU A 213 12.49 -0.42 -16.07
CA GLU A 213 13.01 -1.68 -16.59
C GLU A 213 12.48 -2.77 -15.68
N VAL A 214 11.97 -3.85 -16.26
CA VAL A 214 11.55 -5.04 -15.52
C VAL A 214 12.18 -6.25 -16.20
N VAL A 215 12.89 -7.06 -15.43
CA VAL A 215 13.37 -8.37 -15.83
C VAL A 215 12.47 -9.42 -15.21
N LEU A 216 11.88 -10.29 -16.04
CA LEU A 216 10.96 -11.33 -15.61
C LEU A 216 11.58 -12.70 -15.84
N HIS A 217 11.89 -13.42 -14.76
CA HIS A 217 12.19 -14.85 -14.80
C HIS A 217 10.92 -15.62 -14.43
N SER A 218 10.05 -15.69 -15.44
CA SER A 218 8.71 -16.26 -15.37
C SER A 218 8.67 -17.65 -14.73
N GLU A 219 9.52 -18.58 -15.19
CA GLU A 219 9.53 -19.98 -14.75
C GLU A 219 9.66 -20.16 -13.23
N GLU A 220 10.44 -19.30 -12.57
CA GLU A 220 10.68 -19.33 -11.13
C GLU A 220 9.83 -18.29 -10.36
N LEU A 221 8.97 -17.53 -11.05
CA LEU A 221 8.23 -16.42 -10.46
C LEU A 221 9.16 -15.44 -9.71
N GLU A 222 10.25 -15.07 -10.38
CA GLU A 222 11.27 -14.17 -9.86
C GLU A 222 11.40 -12.93 -10.76
N SER A 223 11.58 -11.75 -10.18
CA SER A 223 11.62 -10.49 -10.92
C SER A 223 12.51 -9.45 -10.25
N THR A 224 13.11 -8.60 -11.07
CA THR A 224 13.74 -7.37 -10.60
C THR A 224 13.37 -6.18 -11.49
N ALA A 225 13.18 -5.01 -10.88
CA ALA A 225 12.79 -3.82 -11.61
C ALA A 225 13.53 -2.56 -11.16
N LYS A 226 13.85 -1.68 -12.12
CA LYS A 226 14.24 -0.30 -11.83
C LYS A 226 12.98 0.55 -11.70
N VAL A 227 12.86 1.26 -10.59
CA VAL A 227 11.72 2.13 -10.28
C VAL A 227 12.22 3.55 -10.12
N ARG A 228 11.58 4.51 -10.78
CA ARG A 228 11.80 5.92 -10.52
C ARG A 228 10.49 6.66 -10.50
N PHE A 229 10.21 7.26 -9.35
CA PHE A 229 8.94 7.91 -9.05
C PHE A 229 8.66 9.09 -9.98
N ARG A 230 7.36 9.40 -10.09
CA ARG A 230 6.79 10.50 -10.87
C ARG A 230 5.53 10.99 -10.15
N GLY A 231 5.02 12.14 -10.57
CA GLY A 231 3.71 12.65 -10.17
C GLY A 231 3.77 13.70 -9.06
N PRO A 232 2.66 14.39 -8.78
CA PRO A 232 2.65 15.49 -7.82
C PRO A 232 2.93 14.99 -6.40
N CYS A 233 3.66 15.80 -5.63
CA CYS A 233 3.77 15.63 -4.19
C CYS A 233 2.44 16.07 -3.53
N GLY A 234 1.61 15.09 -3.14
CA GLY A 234 0.52 15.30 -2.19
C GLY A 234 1.04 15.29 -0.74
N SER A 235 0.18 15.65 0.21
CA SER A 235 0.51 15.59 1.64
C SER A 235 0.25 14.17 2.17
N PHE A 236 1.08 13.22 1.75
CA PHE A 236 1.07 11.83 2.20
C PHE A 236 2.17 11.60 3.24
N TYR A 237 2.02 10.59 4.10
CA TYR A 237 3.16 10.14 4.92
C TYR A 237 4.17 9.40 4.04
N CYS A 238 3.67 8.44 3.25
CA CYS A 238 4.39 7.75 2.21
C CYS A 238 3.50 7.69 0.96
N ASN A 239 3.92 8.34 -0.13
CA ASN A 239 3.08 8.51 -1.31
C ASN A 239 2.55 7.15 -1.82
N PRO A 240 1.22 6.94 -1.87
CA PRO A 240 0.62 5.67 -2.31
C PRO A 240 1.07 5.24 -3.70
N THR A 241 1.29 6.18 -4.61
CA THR A 241 1.78 5.87 -5.96
C THR A 241 3.20 5.33 -5.95
N TRP A 242 4.05 5.77 -5.01
CA TRP A 242 5.43 5.32 -4.91
C TRP A 242 5.51 3.91 -4.34
N ILE A 243 4.73 3.63 -3.29
CA ILE A 243 4.57 2.27 -2.75
C ILE A 243 4.07 1.33 -3.85
N ASP A 244 3.04 1.74 -4.61
CA ASP A 244 2.47 0.94 -5.71
C ASP A 244 3.51 0.69 -6.80
N ASN A 245 4.22 1.72 -7.25
CA ASN A 245 5.29 1.61 -8.26
C ASN A 245 6.35 0.56 -7.88
N CYS A 246 6.69 0.44 -6.59
CA CYS A 246 7.62 -0.60 -6.11
C CYS A 246 6.99 -2.00 -6.22
N GLY A 247 5.71 -2.15 -5.90
CA GLY A 247 4.94 -3.40 -5.92
C GLY A 247 4.45 -3.88 -7.29
N GLN A 248 4.35 -2.98 -8.27
CA GLN A 248 3.74 -3.27 -9.57
C GLN A 248 4.36 -4.47 -10.29
N ALA A 249 5.68 -4.60 -10.22
CA ALA A 249 6.40 -5.70 -10.87
C ALA A 249 5.90 -7.09 -10.43
N THR A 250 5.33 -7.22 -9.23
CA THR A 250 4.66 -8.46 -8.77
C THR A 250 3.41 -8.76 -9.59
N GLY A 251 2.57 -7.75 -9.83
CA GLY A 251 1.39 -7.87 -10.68
C GLY A 251 1.75 -8.27 -12.11
N PHE A 252 2.83 -7.68 -12.65
CA PHE A 252 3.38 -8.05 -13.95
C PHE A 252 3.86 -9.50 -14.00
N LEU A 253 4.67 -9.89 -13.03
CA LEU A 253 5.23 -11.23 -12.93
C LEU A 253 4.13 -12.29 -12.88
N MET A 254 3.07 -12.06 -12.11
CA MET A 254 1.97 -13.02 -11.95
C MET A 254 1.00 -13.03 -13.12
N ASN A 255 0.72 -11.89 -13.75
CA ASN A 255 -0.34 -11.80 -14.77
C ASN A 255 0.16 -11.85 -16.22
N CYS A 256 1.43 -11.51 -16.47
CA CYS A 256 2.05 -11.62 -17.79
C CYS A 256 2.81 -12.93 -17.98
N HIS A 257 2.64 -13.87 -17.04
CA HIS A 257 3.23 -15.20 -17.11
C HIS A 257 2.52 -16.07 -18.16
N GLN A 258 3.28 -16.85 -18.94
CA GLN A 258 2.72 -17.68 -20.00
C GLN A 258 1.74 -18.75 -19.50
N THR A 259 1.91 -19.21 -18.26
CA THR A 259 1.01 -20.21 -17.65
C THR A 259 -0.21 -19.60 -16.99
N THR A 260 -0.30 -18.28 -16.85
CA THR A 260 -1.50 -17.63 -16.30
C THR A 260 -2.63 -17.78 -17.31
N PRO A 261 -3.72 -18.51 -16.98
CA PRO A 261 -4.81 -18.69 -17.91
C PRO A 261 -5.47 -17.35 -18.21
N ARG A 262 -5.95 -17.14 -19.45
CA ARG A 262 -6.51 -15.85 -19.90
C ARG A 262 -7.68 -15.35 -19.07
N ASP A 263 -8.44 -16.26 -18.47
CA ASP A 263 -9.64 -15.93 -17.69
C ASP A 263 -9.32 -15.65 -16.20
N TYR A 264 -8.04 -15.70 -15.81
CA TYR A 264 -7.58 -15.49 -14.44
C TYR A 264 -6.77 -14.22 -14.33
N VAL A 265 -6.97 -13.51 -13.22
CA VAL A 265 -6.18 -12.33 -12.85
C VAL A 265 -5.78 -12.45 -11.39
N TYR A 266 -4.50 -12.30 -11.12
CA TYR A 266 -3.96 -12.18 -9.78
C TYR A 266 -4.05 -10.74 -9.33
N VAL A 267 -4.80 -10.51 -8.26
CA VAL A 267 -4.99 -9.20 -7.63
C VAL A 267 -4.33 -9.18 -6.26
N ASN A 268 -3.88 -8.00 -5.83
CA ASN A 268 -3.35 -7.84 -4.49
C ASN A 268 -4.45 -8.08 -3.44
N HIS A 269 -4.25 -9.06 -2.57
CA HIS A 269 -5.16 -9.38 -1.47
C HIS A 269 -4.67 -8.86 -0.10
N GLY A 270 -3.45 -8.34 -0.03
CA GLY A 270 -2.82 -7.82 1.16
C GLY A 270 -1.40 -8.34 1.36
N TRP A 271 -0.88 -8.17 2.57
CA TRP A 271 0.49 -8.57 2.92
C TRP A 271 0.61 -8.90 4.40
N LYS A 272 1.63 -9.70 4.73
CA LYS A 272 1.95 -10.03 6.12
C LYS A 272 2.60 -8.86 6.85
N SER A 273 3.52 -8.15 6.20
CA SER A 273 4.36 -7.13 6.83
C SER A 273 4.79 -6.10 5.78
N MET A 274 4.76 -4.82 6.14
CA MET A 274 5.35 -3.74 5.35
C MET A 274 6.11 -2.83 6.30
N GLU A 275 7.42 -2.77 6.09
CA GLU A 275 8.38 -2.05 6.92
C GLU A 275 9.19 -1.13 6.00
N LEU A 276 9.52 0.07 6.49
CA LEU A 276 10.34 1.03 5.77
C LEU A 276 11.61 1.29 6.58
N ALA A 277 12.79 1.02 5.99
CA ALA A 277 14.06 1.40 6.62
C ALA A 277 14.36 2.88 6.44
N ARG A 278 13.86 3.51 5.37
CA ARG A 278 14.11 4.90 5.00
C ARG A 278 12.92 5.45 4.22
N ASP A 279 12.77 6.77 4.25
CA ASP A 279 11.77 7.46 3.46
C ASP A 279 12.12 7.43 1.98
N PHE A 280 11.09 7.30 1.14
CA PHE A 280 11.23 7.40 -0.30
C PHE A 280 11.62 8.83 -0.73
N GLN A 281 12.46 8.91 -1.75
CA GLN A 281 13.00 10.15 -2.31
C GLN A 281 12.65 10.20 -3.79
N GLU A 282 11.99 11.29 -4.22
CA GLU A 282 11.47 11.44 -5.58
C GLU A 282 12.56 11.32 -6.66
N ASP A 283 13.73 11.92 -6.42
CA ASP A 283 14.84 11.96 -7.38
C ASP A 283 15.71 10.69 -7.40
N THR A 284 15.34 9.67 -6.63
CA THR A 284 16.10 8.42 -6.53
C THR A 284 15.57 7.36 -7.49
N THR A 285 16.48 6.57 -8.06
CA THR A 285 16.12 5.33 -8.75
C THR A 285 16.32 4.16 -7.80
N TYR A 286 15.27 3.42 -7.56
CA TYR A 286 15.23 2.24 -6.72
C TYR A 286 15.35 0.97 -7.55
N ARG A 287 15.75 -0.13 -6.89
CA ARG A 287 15.78 -1.46 -7.47
C ARG A 287 14.92 -2.37 -6.64
N THR A 288 13.85 -2.91 -7.22
CA THR A 288 13.05 -3.91 -6.52
C THR A 288 13.48 -5.32 -6.89
N TYR A 289 13.32 -6.24 -5.95
CA TYR A 289 13.50 -7.67 -6.15
C TYR A 289 12.32 -8.41 -5.53
N ILE A 290 11.74 -9.33 -6.30
CA ILE A 290 10.54 -10.06 -5.95
C ILE A 290 10.78 -11.54 -6.25
N TYR A 291 10.36 -12.39 -5.32
CA TYR A 291 10.31 -13.82 -5.53
C TYR A 291 9.02 -14.38 -4.94
N MET A 292 8.13 -14.86 -5.80
CA MET A 292 6.81 -15.35 -5.44
C MET A 292 6.80 -16.87 -5.38
N ARG A 293 6.01 -17.44 -4.46
CA ARG A 293 5.81 -18.88 -4.32
C ARG A 293 4.33 -19.19 -4.18
N PRO A 294 3.86 -20.34 -4.69
CA PRO A 294 2.51 -20.79 -4.41
C PRO A 294 2.34 -21.04 -2.91
N VAL A 295 1.25 -20.53 -2.35
CA VAL A 295 0.79 -20.82 -0.99
C VAL A 295 -0.25 -21.93 -1.03
N ASP A 296 -1.16 -21.84 -1.99
CA ASP A 296 -2.17 -22.83 -2.32
C ASP A 296 -2.49 -22.74 -3.83
N ASP A 297 -3.51 -23.48 -4.29
CA ASP A 297 -3.91 -23.55 -5.70
C ASP A 297 -4.36 -22.19 -6.30
N THR A 298 -4.67 -21.21 -5.45
CA THR A 298 -5.26 -19.92 -5.83
C THR A 298 -4.46 -18.72 -5.36
N LYS A 299 -3.47 -18.92 -4.47
CA LYS A 299 -2.74 -17.83 -3.81
C LYS A 299 -1.24 -18.02 -3.96
N PHE A 300 -0.58 -16.89 -4.18
CA PHE A 300 0.87 -16.77 -4.19
C PHE A 300 1.29 -15.74 -3.15
N ALA A 301 2.44 -15.95 -2.54
CA ALA A 301 3.04 -15.01 -1.62
C ALA A 301 4.55 -14.97 -1.85
N GLY A 302 5.13 -13.81 -1.61
CA GLY A 302 6.55 -13.58 -1.79
C GLY A 302 6.96 -12.33 -1.05
N ASP A 303 8.27 -12.18 -0.91
CA ASP A 303 8.85 -10.97 -0.35
C ASP A 303 9.21 -10.01 -1.48
N LEU A 304 9.06 -8.72 -1.18
CA LEU A 304 9.48 -7.62 -2.04
C LEU A 304 10.54 -6.81 -1.29
N PHE A 305 11.72 -6.74 -1.88
CA PHE A 305 12.84 -5.93 -1.40
C PHE A 305 13.03 -4.69 -2.29
N ILE A 306 13.53 -3.60 -1.71
CA ILE A 306 13.79 -2.30 -2.35
C ILE A 306 15.20 -1.81 -2.00
#